data_AF-A0A7S2JBQ3-F1
#
_entry.id   AF-A0A7S2JBQ3-F1
#
_cell.length_a   1.000
_cell.length_b   1.000
_cell.length_c   1.000
_cell.angle_alpha   90.00
_cell.angle_beta   90.00
_cell.angle_gamma   90.00
#
_symmetry.space_group_name_H-M   'P 1'
#
loop_
_entity.id
_entity.type
_entity.pdbx_description
1 polymer ?
#
loop_
_entity_poly.entity_id
_entity_poly.type
_entity_poly.pdbx_seq_one_letter_code
_entity_poly.pdbx_strand_id
1 'polypeptide(L)'
;QQEMEVYVDIRMHGTSDSSGNRARILAKQFLIVVFFGHWFGCLSYALRRPGGELAREVRDGVETRDYFSKYQDNGMIPFVPGQYFWESYLMAFYKGLNLNLEDLLPERPLDLLVEVVGSICILLMKSYCIGSFFKFHQKREVEVQRFARLMESVNQYLDLYEMPPSLRKTVVNHFRFQQANHRKIQTLEVIGRLPLEVQKKLREVEVLPIVVDRNPSLFGTSISPEYCMHVAVRLCTHFLQPGEVIFLENEVPRELVFLDTGAVSFSRSVIVEGKKSEQMMGSIRADKKDDPTVIGAVALILGCPHFFSARVRAGTQVV
;
A
#
# COMPACT_ATOMS: atom_id res chain seq x y z
N GLN A 1 -4.97 -18.59 -35.03
CA GLN A 1 -4.40 -18.56 -33.66
C GLN A 1 -4.18 -17.11 -33.33
N GLN A 2 -5.00 -16.55 -32.45
CA GLN A 2 -4.98 -15.13 -32.08
C GLN A 2 -4.63 -15.10 -30.60
N GLU A 3 -3.38 -14.76 -30.28
CA GLU A 3 -2.93 -14.59 -28.92
C GLU A 3 -3.65 -13.37 -28.33
N MET A 4 -4.59 -13.64 -27.43
CA MET A 4 -5.27 -12.62 -26.66
C MET A 4 -4.33 -12.27 -25.50
N GLU A 5 -3.42 -11.33 -25.72
CA GLU A 5 -2.69 -10.67 -24.65
C GLU A 5 -3.71 -9.90 -23.80
N VAL A 6 -4.16 -10.54 -22.73
CA VAL A 6 -4.91 -9.87 -21.66
C VAL A 6 -3.90 -8.96 -20.95
N TYR A 7 -3.83 -7.72 -21.41
CA TYR A 7 -3.14 -6.63 -20.74
C TYR A 7 -3.87 -6.37 -19.42
N VAL A 8 -3.48 -7.09 -18.37
CA VAL A 8 -3.87 -6.74 -17.00
C VAL A 8 -3.09 -5.48 -16.67
N ASP A 9 -3.72 -4.33 -16.87
CA ASP A 9 -3.21 -3.04 -16.38
C ASP A 9 -3.13 -3.12 -14.86
N ILE A 10 -1.96 -3.51 -14.34
CA ILE A 10 -1.63 -3.44 -12.92
C ILE A 10 -1.36 -1.97 -12.63
N ARG A 11 -2.42 -1.14 -12.68
CA ARG A 11 -2.43 0.12 -11.94
C ARG A 11 -2.36 -0.25 -10.47
N MET A 12 -1.15 -0.26 -9.93
CA MET A 12 -0.93 -0.05 -8.51
C MET A 12 -1.47 1.33 -8.15
N HIS A 13 -2.79 1.43 -7.97
CA HIS A 13 -3.44 2.59 -7.39
C HIS A 13 -2.91 2.73 -5.96
N GLY A 14 -1.89 3.57 -5.84
CA GLY A 14 -1.46 4.15 -4.59
C GLY A 14 -2.68 4.74 -3.90
N THR A 15 -2.99 4.20 -2.73
CA THR A 15 -4.08 4.60 -1.85
C THR A 15 -4.12 6.11 -1.65
N SER A 16 -5.21 6.74 -2.11
CA SER A 16 -5.58 8.14 -1.81
C SER A 16 -5.49 8.44 -0.30
N ASP A 17 -5.92 7.51 0.55
CA ASP A 17 -5.89 7.67 2.01
C ASP A 17 -4.47 7.65 2.61
N SER A 18 -3.58 6.84 2.03
CA SER A 18 -2.17 6.85 2.41
C SER A 18 -1.45 8.10 1.91
N SER A 19 -1.91 8.69 0.80
CA SER A 19 -1.32 9.90 0.23
C SER A 19 -1.55 11.12 1.13
N GLY A 20 -2.73 11.20 1.76
CA GLY A 20 -3.05 12.26 2.73
C GLY A 20 -2.15 12.20 3.97
N ASN A 21 -1.96 11.01 4.55
CA ASN A 21 -1.06 10.86 5.70
C ASN A 21 0.42 11.07 5.32
N ARG A 22 0.83 10.74 4.09
CA ARG A 22 2.16 11.03 3.56
C ARG A 22 2.43 12.52 3.44
N ALA A 23 1.49 13.22 2.80
CA ALA A 23 1.57 14.67 2.66
C ALA A 23 1.63 15.35 4.04
N ARG A 24 0.87 14.86 5.02
CA ARG A 24 0.91 15.38 6.40
C ARG A 24 2.26 15.18 7.09
N ILE A 25 2.89 14.02 6.96
CA ILE A 25 4.20 13.75 7.58
C ILE A 25 5.29 14.60 6.93
N LEU A 26 5.33 14.65 5.60
CA LEU A 26 6.29 15.49 4.86
C LEU A 26 6.06 16.98 5.13
N ALA A 27 4.80 17.43 5.18
CA ALA A 27 4.45 18.79 5.54
C ALA A 27 4.90 19.12 6.97
N LYS A 28 4.70 18.20 7.94
CA LYS A 28 5.20 18.39 9.31
C LYS A 28 6.72 18.52 9.35
N GLN A 29 7.45 17.68 8.61
CA GLN A 29 8.91 17.77 8.53
C GLN A 29 9.37 19.09 7.88
N PHE A 30 8.73 19.49 6.79
CA PHE A 30 8.98 20.76 6.12
C PHE A 30 8.73 21.94 7.05
N LEU A 31 7.62 21.94 7.78
CA LEU A 31 7.29 22.96 8.77
C LEU A 31 8.32 23.03 9.90
N ILE A 32 8.81 21.88 10.39
CA ILE A 32 9.87 21.85 11.42
C ILE A 32 11.14 22.53 10.88
N VAL A 33 11.56 22.21 9.65
CA VAL A 33 12.76 22.79 9.03
C VAL A 33 12.60 24.29 8.82
N VAL A 34 11.47 24.74 8.28
CA VAL A 34 11.19 26.18 8.06
C VAL A 34 11.10 26.93 9.38
N PHE A 35 10.39 26.38 10.36
CA PHE A 35 10.27 27.00 11.69
C PHE A 35 11.62 27.10 12.39
N PHE A 36 12.43 26.06 12.32
CA PHE A 36 13.79 26.08 12.88
C PHE A 36 14.67 27.12 12.18
N GLY A 37 14.69 27.13 10.84
CA GLY A 37 15.47 28.10 10.06
C GLY A 37 15.06 29.54 10.35
N HIS A 38 13.75 29.80 10.49
CA HIS A 38 13.22 31.09 10.90
C HIS A 38 13.65 31.47 12.31
N TRP A 39 13.41 30.59 13.29
CA TRP A 39 13.69 30.88 14.70
C TRP A 39 15.19 31.10 14.93
N PHE A 40 16.04 30.21 14.41
CA PHE A 40 17.48 30.31 14.56
C PHE A 40 18.07 31.49 13.77
N GLY A 41 17.56 31.75 12.56
CA GLY A 41 17.95 32.90 11.76
C GLY A 41 17.61 34.23 12.46
N CYS A 42 16.40 34.35 12.99
CA CYS A 42 15.97 35.52 13.76
C CYS A 42 16.77 35.68 15.06
N LEU A 43 17.08 34.59 15.77
CA LEU A 43 17.91 34.62 16.97
C LEU A 43 19.33 35.13 16.65
N SER A 44 19.94 34.59 15.59
CA SER A 44 21.26 35.02 15.11
C SER A 44 21.25 36.49 14.67
N TYR A 45 20.19 36.93 14.01
CA TYR A 45 19.98 38.31 13.62
C TYR A 45 19.84 39.25 14.83
N ALA A 46 19.07 38.85 15.84
CA ALA A 46 18.84 39.64 17.05
C ALA A 46 20.13 39.85 17.86
N LEU A 47 20.96 38.81 18.00
CA LEU A 47 22.24 38.86 18.71
C LEU A 47 23.28 39.75 18.01
N ARG A 48 23.21 39.85 16.68
CA ARG A 48 24.12 40.66 15.88
C ARG A 48 23.64 42.10 15.69
N ARG A 49 22.41 42.44 16.11
CA ARG A 49 21.84 43.78 15.92
C ARG A 49 22.59 44.82 16.77
N PRO A 50 23.15 45.88 16.16
CA PRO A 50 23.78 46.97 16.88
C PRO A 50 22.71 47.81 17.58
N GLY A 51 22.39 47.51 18.85
CA GLY A 51 21.41 48.27 19.63
C GLY A 51 20.78 47.57 20.83
N GLY A 52 21.02 46.27 21.05
CA GLY A 52 20.67 45.63 22.33
C GLY A 52 21.54 46.19 23.47
N GLU A 53 21.01 46.29 24.69
CA GLU A 53 21.76 46.76 25.86
C GLU A 53 23.08 45.98 26.07
N LEU A 54 23.10 44.69 25.70
CA LEU A 54 24.30 43.84 25.70
C LEU A 54 25.39 44.27 24.69
N ALA A 55 25.01 44.92 23.59
CA ALA A 55 25.93 45.42 22.56
C ALA A 55 26.47 46.82 22.87
N ARG A 56 25.87 47.53 23.85
CA ARG A 56 26.32 48.86 24.28
C ARG A 56 27.56 48.80 25.18
N GLU A 57 27.69 47.76 26.00
CA GLU A 57 28.85 47.57 26.88
C GLU A 57 30.13 47.18 26.13
N VAL A 58 30.02 46.61 24.93
CA VAL A 58 31.16 46.10 24.14
C VAL A 58 31.53 47.05 22.98
N ARG A 59 30.75 48.11 22.76
CA ARG A 59 30.95 49.08 21.64
C ARG A 59 32.24 49.90 21.75
N ASP A 60 32.87 49.91 22.93
CA ASP A 60 34.12 50.64 23.17
C ASP A 60 35.37 49.84 22.73
N GLY A 61 35.20 48.63 22.19
CA GLY A 61 36.27 47.85 21.56
C GLY A 61 36.50 48.23 20.09
N VAL A 62 37.75 48.51 19.74
CA VAL A 62 38.23 48.82 18.37
C VAL A 62 37.84 47.72 17.35
N GLU A 63 37.69 46.47 17.80
CA GLU A 63 37.35 45.30 16.99
C GLU A 63 35.93 45.36 16.38
N THR A 64 35.00 46.05 17.04
CA THR A 64 33.61 46.12 16.58
C THR A 64 33.41 46.96 15.32
N ARG A 65 34.30 47.94 15.09
CA ARG A 65 34.22 48.86 13.94
C ARG A 65 34.74 48.21 12.66
N ASP A 66 35.78 47.39 12.78
CA ASP A 66 36.32 46.60 11.67
C ASP A 66 35.35 45.51 11.22
N TYR A 67 34.66 44.87 12.17
CA TYR A 67 33.67 43.82 11.89
C TYR A 67 32.60 44.29 10.89
N PHE A 68 31.97 45.46 11.10
CA PHE A 68 30.94 45.97 10.19
C PHE A 68 31.51 46.50 8.86
N SER A 69 32.74 47.00 8.84
CA SER A 69 33.39 47.46 7.59
C SER A 69 33.74 46.31 6.65
N LYS A 70 34.18 45.16 7.20
CA LYS A 70 34.55 43.96 6.45
C LYS A 70 33.35 43.31 5.76
N TYR A 71 32.15 43.39 6.36
CA TYR A 71 30.92 42.97 5.69
C TYR A 71 30.54 43.89 4.54
N GLN A 72 30.75 45.20 4.70
CA GLN A 72 30.45 46.19 3.66
C GLN A 72 31.35 46.02 2.41
N ASP A 73 32.61 45.63 2.59
CA ASP A 73 33.58 45.44 1.49
C ASP A 73 33.46 44.09 0.77
N ASN A 74 32.97 43.03 1.43
CA ASN A 74 32.76 41.71 0.81
C ASN A 74 31.43 41.59 0.04
N GLY A 75 30.76 42.70 -0.27
CA GLY A 75 29.47 42.71 -0.98
C GLY A 75 28.29 42.19 -0.13
N MET A 76 28.47 42.07 1.19
CA MET A 76 27.41 41.67 2.11
C MET A 76 26.74 42.91 2.67
N ILE A 77 25.43 43.04 2.41
CA ILE A 77 24.66 44.23 2.76
C ILE A 77 24.85 44.54 4.26
N PRO A 78 25.35 45.72 4.63
CA PRO A 78 25.48 46.08 6.04
C PRO A 78 24.09 46.01 6.68
N PHE A 79 24.01 45.46 7.90
CA PHE A 79 22.77 45.33 8.68
C PHE A 79 22.23 46.71 9.09
N VAL A 80 21.77 47.48 8.12
CA VAL A 80 21.21 48.84 8.28
C VAL A 80 19.71 48.69 8.48
N PRO A 81 19.16 49.14 9.62
CA PRO A 81 17.72 49.10 9.85
C PRO A 81 16.96 49.91 8.79
N GLY A 82 16.07 49.27 8.03
CA GLY A 82 15.01 49.95 7.27
C GLY A 82 15.11 49.94 5.74
N GLN A 83 16.30 49.81 5.13
CA GLN A 83 16.42 49.85 3.65
C GLN A 83 16.51 48.47 2.98
N TYR A 84 16.99 47.44 3.68
CA TYR A 84 17.22 46.09 3.13
C TYR A 84 16.74 44.96 4.04
N PHE A 85 15.56 45.15 4.67
CA PHE A 85 15.02 44.19 5.64
C PHE A 85 14.90 42.78 5.07
N TRP A 86 14.36 42.66 3.84
CA TRP A 86 14.10 41.36 3.23
C TRP A 86 15.38 40.58 2.90
N GLU A 87 16.39 41.27 2.39
CA GLU A 87 17.68 40.67 2.05
C GLU A 87 18.43 40.22 3.32
N SER A 88 18.41 41.05 4.37
CA SER A 88 18.98 40.71 5.67
C SER A 88 18.27 39.53 6.32
N TYR A 89 16.94 39.48 6.22
CA TYR A 89 16.12 38.39 6.74
C TYR A 89 16.35 37.08 5.99
N LEU A 90 16.37 37.11 4.64
CA LEU A 90 16.62 35.92 3.83
C LEU A 90 18.02 35.36 4.06
N MET A 91 19.03 36.22 4.23
CA MET A 91 20.38 35.79 4.57
C MET A 91 20.44 35.14 5.97
N ALA A 92 19.78 35.74 6.96
CA ALA A 92 19.69 35.18 8.31
C ALA A 92 18.94 33.84 8.32
N PHE A 93 17.84 33.73 7.57
CA PHE A 93 17.08 32.50 7.38
C PHE A 93 17.93 31.41 6.72
N TYR A 94 18.67 31.76 5.66
CA TYR A 94 19.58 30.84 4.98
C TYR A 94 20.66 30.33 5.94
N LYS A 95 21.30 31.22 6.71
CA LYS A 95 22.27 30.84 7.75
C LYS A 95 21.64 29.91 8.80
N GLY A 96 20.38 30.11 9.16
CA GLY A 96 19.66 29.24 10.09
C GLY A 96 19.32 27.85 9.55
N LEU A 97 19.25 27.68 8.23
CA LEU A 97 19.10 26.36 7.59
C LEU A 97 20.45 25.70 7.31
N ASN A 98 21.48 26.50 7.05
CA ASN A 98 22.80 26.05 6.68
C ASN A 98 23.88 26.96 7.27
N LEU A 99 24.51 26.50 8.35
CA LEU A 99 25.54 27.28 9.06
C LEU A 99 26.85 27.41 8.28
N ASN A 100 27.05 26.63 7.22
CA ASN A 100 28.26 26.63 6.39
C ASN A 100 28.23 27.72 5.31
N LEU A 101 27.96 28.98 5.66
CA LEU A 101 28.29 30.08 4.75
C LEU A 101 29.77 30.41 4.98
N GLU A 102 30.62 30.00 4.02
CA GLU A 102 32.08 29.76 4.16
C GLU A 102 32.93 30.95 4.64
N ASP A 103 32.35 32.16 4.78
CA ASP A 103 33.10 33.38 5.06
C ASP A 103 32.71 34.12 6.36
N LEU A 104 31.86 33.54 7.23
CA LEU A 104 31.41 34.18 8.48
C LEU A 104 31.77 33.40 9.74
N LEU A 105 33.06 33.19 9.97
CA LEU A 105 33.51 32.69 11.26
C LEU A 105 33.20 33.72 12.36
N PRO A 106 32.60 33.29 13.49
CA PRO A 106 32.29 34.19 14.59
C PRO A 106 33.58 34.65 15.29
N GLU A 107 33.82 35.95 15.30
CA GLU A 107 34.98 36.55 15.99
C GLU A 107 34.70 36.73 17.50
N ARG A 108 33.42 36.84 17.91
CA ARG A 108 33.03 36.99 19.32
C ARG A 108 32.81 35.64 20.01
N PRO A 109 33.23 35.47 21.28
CA PRO A 109 33.06 34.21 22.01
C PRO A 109 31.57 33.84 22.21
N LEU A 110 30.68 34.83 22.34
CA LEU A 110 29.24 34.61 22.43
C LEU A 110 28.66 34.11 21.09
N ASP A 111 29.09 34.70 19.97
CA ASP A 111 28.67 34.28 18.63
C ASP A 111 29.17 32.86 18.33
N LEU A 112 30.39 32.53 18.77
CA LEU A 112 30.96 31.19 18.67
C LEU A 112 30.13 30.15 19.45
N LEU A 113 29.75 30.46 20.69
CA LEU A 113 28.92 29.56 21.51
C LEU A 113 27.56 29.28 20.84
N VAL A 114 26.91 30.33 20.33
CA VAL A 114 25.61 30.21 19.63
C VAL A 114 25.74 29.41 18.33
N GLU A 115 26.85 29.59 17.60
CA GLU A 115 27.11 28.85 16.37
C GLU A 115 27.39 27.37 16.62
N VAL A 116 28.13 27.03 17.68
CA VAL A 116 28.37 25.64 18.11
C VAL A 116 27.07 24.97 18.54
N VAL A 117 26.28 25.62 19.42
CA VAL A 117 24.99 25.09 19.86
C VAL A 117 24.02 24.96 18.69
N GLY A 118 23.99 25.97 17.80
CA GLY A 118 23.21 25.95 16.58
C GLY A 118 23.55 24.78 15.67
N SER A 119 24.85 24.50 15.51
CA SER A 119 25.34 23.39 14.70
C SER A 119 24.90 22.04 15.23
N ILE A 120 24.95 21.84 16.55
CA ILE A 120 24.43 20.64 17.21
C ILE A 120 22.92 20.51 16.96
N CYS A 121 22.16 21.58 17.14
CA CYS A 121 20.71 21.58 16.91
C CYS A 121 20.34 21.27 15.45
N ILE A 122 21.04 21.87 14.48
CA ILE A 122 20.82 21.58 13.05
C ILE A 122 21.16 20.13 12.73
N LEU A 123 22.25 19.60 13.29
CA LEU A 123 22.64 18.21 13.08
C LEU A 123 21.56 17.26 13.61
N LEU A 124 21.05 17.50 14.82
CA LEU A 124 19.96 16.72 15.42
C LEU A 124 18.64 16.82 14.62
N MET A 125 18.31 18.02 14.13
CA MET A 125 17.14 18.22 13.27
C MET A 125 17.29 17.44 11.96
N LYS A 126 18.43 17.58 11.27
CA LYS A 126 18.71 16.87 10.02
C LYS A 126 18.67 15.36 10.22
N SER A 127 19.29 14.83 11.29
CA SER A 127 19.26 13.40 11.59
C SER A 127 17.84 12.90 11.88
N TYR A 128 17.01 13.69 12.56
CA TYR A 128 15.60 13.36 12.78
C TYR A 128 14.80 13.31 11.47
N CYS A 129 14.98 14.29 10.58
CA CYS A 129 14.34 14.32 9.26
C CYS A 129 14.74 13.10 8.42
N ILE A 130 16.04 12.80 8.35
CA ILE A 130 16.58 11.64 7.64
C ILE A 130 16.04 10.32 8.23
N GLY A 131 16.11 10.15 9.55
CA GLY A 131 15.61 8.94 10.21
C GLY A 131 14.10 8.73 10.01
N SER A 132 13.33 9.82 10.02
CA SER A 132 11.89 9.77 9.76
C SER A 132 11.59 9.42 8.29
N PHE A 133 12.39 9.90 7.35
CA PHE A 133 12.31 9.53 5.94
C PHE A 133 12.58 8.02 5.72
N PHE A 134 13.61 7.47 6.37
CA PHE A 134 13.93 6.03 6.29
C PHE A 134 12.85 5.16 6.92
N LYS A 135 12.34 5.51 8.10
CA LYS A 135 11.21 4.79 8.74
C LYS A 135 9.99 4.74 7.82
N PHE A 136 9.76 5.80 7.05
CA PHE A 136 8.68 5.86 6.07
C PHE A 136 8.95 4.96 4.87
N HIS A 137 10.17 4.98 4.32
CA HIS A 137 10.54 4.15 3.16
C HIS A 137 10.49 2.65 3.48
N GLN A 138 11.01 2.27 4.65
CA GLN A 138 11.07 0.88 5.10
C GLN A 138 9.69 0.22 5.15
N LYS A 139 8.65 0.92 5.64
CA LYS A 139 7.28 0.38 5.69
C LYS A 139 6.72 -0.01 4.31
N ARG A 140 7.09 0.73 3.26
CA ARG A 140 6.66 0.43 1.89
C ARG A 140 7.40 -0.79 1.35
N GLU A 141 8.69 -0.89 1.65
CA GLU A 141 9.50 -2.01 1.22
C GLU A 141 9.12 -3.30 1.92
N VAL A 142 8.69 -3.28 3.19
CA VAL A 142 8.39 -4.51 3.95
C VAL A 142 7.37 -5.40 3.23
N GLU A 143 6.25 -4.86 2.74
CA GLU A 143 5.23 -5.67 2.06
C GLU A 143 5.69 -6.19 0.70
N VAL A 144 6.41 -5.35 -0.07
CA VAL A 144 6.98 -5.77 -1.36
C VAL A 144 8.07 -6.83 -1.15
N GLN A 145 8.93 -6.64 -0.14
CA GLN A 145 9.98 -7.58 0.24
C GLN A 145 9.39 -8.89 0.77
N ARG A 146 8.30 -8.86 1.54
CA ARG A 146 7.60 -10.07 2.02
C ARG A 146 7.10 -10.90 0.84
N PHE A 147 6.42 -10.28 -0.12
CA PHE A 147 5.96 -10.99 -1.31
C PHE A 147 7.12 -11.48 -2.18
N ALA A 148 8.17 -10.68 -2.34
CA ALA A 148 9.37 -11.08 -3.07
C ALA A 148 10.04 -12.32 -2.44
N ARG A 149 10.18 -12.34 -1.11
CA ARG A 149 10.69 -13.51 -0.37
C ARG A 149 9.79 -14.74 -0.51
N LEU A 150 8.47 -14.57 -0.45
CA LEU A 150 7.53 -15.67 -0.69
C LEU A 150 7.72 -16.24 -2.10
N MET A 151 7.78 -15.38 -3.12
CA MET A 151 8.00 -15.79 -4.51
C MET A 151 9.35 -16.48 -4.70
N GLU A 152 10.39 -16.03 -4.02
CA GLU A 152 11.69 -16.69 -4.02
C GLU A 152 11.59 -18.11 -3.44
N SER A 153 10.96 -18.28 -2.28
CA SER A 153 10.72 -19.61 -1.68
C SER A 153 9.88 -20.51 -2.58
N VAL A 154 8.84 -19.97 -3.23
CA VAL A 154 8.01 -20.71 -4.18
C VAL A 154 8.83 -21.17 -5.38
N ASN A 155 9.66 -20.29 -5.97
CA ASN A 155 10.50 -20.66 -7.10
C ASN A 155 11.54 -21.72 -6.70
N GLN A 156 12.19 -21.56 -5.54
CA GLN A 156 13.11 -22.55 -5.00
C GLN A 156 12.44 -23.92 -4.81
N TYR A 157 11.21 -23.96 -4.31
CA TYR A 157 10.42 -25.19 -4.21
C TYR A 157 10.15 -25.80 -5.59
N LEU A 158 9.72 -24.99 -6.57
CA LEU A 158 9.45 -25.47 -7.93
C LEU A 158 10.71 -25.96 -8.65
N ASP A 159 11.87 -25.38 -8.34
CA ASP A 159 13.19 -25.80 -8.83
C ASP A 159 13.63 -27.12 -8.19
N LEU A 160 13.54 -27.23 -6.85
CA LEU A 160 13.97 -28.40 -6.10
C LEU A 160 13.25 -29.68 -6.53
N TYR A 161 11.97 -29.57 -6.88
CA TYR A 161 11.15 -30.70 -7.33
C TYR A 161 11.00 -30.81 -8.85
N GLU A 162 11.81 -30.07 -9.63
CA GLU A 162 11.85 -30.12 -11.09
C GLU A 162 10.46 -30.02 -11.75
N MET A 163 9.64 -29.10 -11.23
CA MET A 163 8.24 -28.99 -11.65
C MET A 163 8.14 -28.60 -13.13
N PRO A 164 7.23 -29.24 -13.91
CA PRO A 164 7.06 -28.94 -15.33
C PRO A 164 6.81 -27.44 -15.60
N PRO A 165 7.32 -26.89 -16.72
CA PRO A 165 7.25 -25.46 -17.00
C PRO A 165 5.80 -24.93 -17.07
N SER A 166 4.86 -25.77 -17.50
CA SER A 166 3.43 -25.45 -17.51
C SER A 166 2.87 -25.25 -16.10
N LEU A 167 3.13 -26.18 -15.18
CA LEU A 167 2.66 -26.12 -13.79
C LEU A 167 3.34 -24.97 -13.03
N ARG A 168 4.64 -24.77 -13.25
CA ARG A 168 5.39 -23.64 -12.69
C ARG A 168 4.76 -22.31 -13.07
N LYS A 169 4.44 -22.11 -14.36
CA LYS A 169 3.79 -20.89 -14.84
C LYS A 169 2.44 -20.69 -14.16
N THR A 170 1.64 -21.74 -14.01
CA THR A 170 0.35 -21.68 -13.31
C THR A 170 0.51 -21.25 -11.86
N VAL A 171 1.40 -21.90 -11.10
CA VAL A 171 1.63 -21.58 -9.68
C VAL A 171 2.10 -20.14 -9.51
N VAL A 172 3.09 -19.70 -10.29
CA VAL A 172 3.62 -18.32 -10.22
C VAL A 172 2.54 -17.30 -10.57
N ASN A 173 1.75 -17.56 -11.61
CA ASN A 173 0.65 -16.67 -12.00
C ASN A 173 -0.41 -16.58 -10.92
N HIS A 174 -0.72 -17.69 -10.25
CA HIS A 174 -1.69 -17.75 -9.16
C HIS A 174 -1.26 -16.83 -8.01
N PHE A 175 -0.03 -16.97 -7.52
CA PHE A 175 0.49 -16.11 -6.46
C PHE A 175 0.52 -14.63 -6.85
N ARG A 176 0.91 -14.31 -8.10
CA ARG A 176 0.89 -12.92 -8.60
C ARG A 176 -0.52 -12.34 -8.64
N PHE A 177 -1.51 -13.14 -9.01
CA PHE A 177 -2.90 -12.70 -9.03
C PHE A 177 -3.51 -12.57 -7.66
N GLN A 178 -3.19 -13.47 -6.73
CA GLN A 178 -3.54 -13.27 -5.33
C GLN A 178 -2.93 -11.97 -4.79
N GLN A 179 -1.68 -11.67 -5.13
CA GLN A 179 -1.04 -10.41 -4.72
C GLN A 179 -1.72 -9.18 -5.34
N ALA A 180 -2.15 -9.26 -6.59
CA ALA A 180 -2.91 -8.19 -7.24
C ALA A 180 -4.27 -7.96 -6.54
N ASN A 181 -4.89 -9.04 -6.06
CA ASN A 181 -6.15 -9.00 -5.32
C ASN A 181 -5.97 -8.93 -3.79
N HIS A 182 -4.75 -8.73 -3.31
CA HIS A 182 -4.38 -8.89 -1.90
C HIS A 182 -5.21 -8.02 -0.95
N ARG A 183 -5.65 -6.83 -1.39
CA ARG A 183 -6.53 -5.98 -0.57
C ARG A 183 -7.89 -6.62 -0.30
N LYS A 184 -8.46 -7.33 -1.27
CA LYS A 184 -9.73 -8.06 -1.07
C LYS A 184 -9.53 -9.27 -0.15
N ILE A 185 -8.38 -9.94 -0.27
CA ILE A 185 -8.02 -11.11 0.55
C ILE A 185 -7.76 -10.69 2.02
N GLN A 186 -7.03 -9.60 2.25
CA GLN A 186 -6.81 -9.05 3.59
C GLN A 186 -8.11 -8.66 4.28
N THR A 187 -9.11 -8.15 3.55
CA THR A 187 -10.44 -7.86 4.12
C THR A 187 -11.07 -9.12 4.72
N LEU A 188 -10.94 -10.28 4.08
CA LEU A 188 -11.48 -11.55 4.58
C LEU A 188 -10.76 -12.03 5.84
N GLU A 189 -9.44 -11.91 5.89
CA GLU A 189 -8.65 -12.23 7.10
C GLU A 189 -9.02 -11.32 8.28
N VAL A 190 -9.27 -10.03 8.00
CA VAL A 190 -9.71 -9.07 9.01
C VAL A 190 -11.10 -9.44 9.52
N ILE A 191 -12.04 -9.80 8.63
CA ILE A 191 -13.38 -10.25 9.01
C ILE A 191 -13.30 -11.44 9.97
N GLY A 192 -12.45 -12.43 9.69
CA GLY A 192 -12.26 -13.59 10.57
C GLY A 192 -11.79 -13.26 12.00
N ARG A 193 -11.16 -12.10 12.21
CA ARG A 193 -10.72 -11.63 13.54
C ARG A 193 -11.77 -10.81 14.29
N LEU A 194 -12.87 -10.43 13.63
CA LEU A 194 -13.94 -9.66 14.28
C LEU A 194 -14.78 -10.56 15.20
N PRO A 195 -15.45 -9.99 16.22
CA PRO A 195 -16.44 -10.73 16.98
C PRO A 195 -17.55 -11.31 16.08
N LEU A 196 -18.06 -12.50 16.41
CA LEU A 196 -19.03 -13.23 15.59
C LEU A 196 -20.25 -12.39 15.20
N GLU A 197 -20.75 -11.54 16.09
CA GLU A 197 -21.90 -10.67 15.82
C GLU A 197 -21.63 -9.62 14.73
N VAL A 198 -20.40 -9.12 14.64
CA VAL A 198 -20.00 -8.20 13.57
C VAL A 198 -19.79 -8.97 12.27
N GLN A 199 -19.23 -10.18 12.32
CA GLN A 199 -19.08 -11.03 11.15
C GLN A 199 -20.44 -11.33 10.50
N LYS A 200 -21.44 -11.72 11.31
CA LYS A 200 -22.81 -11.97 10.83
C LYS A 200 -23.37 -10.78 10.06
N LYS A 201 -23.27 -9.57 10.62
CA LYS A 201 -23.76 -8.34 9.97
C LYS A 201 -23.04 -8.05 8.64
N LEU A 202 -21.75 -8.33 8.55
CA LEU A 202 -21.00 -8.14 7.29
C LEU A 202 -21.40 -9.19 6.25
N ARG A 203 -21.51 -10.45 6.67
CA ARG A 203 -21.92 -11.57 5.81
C ARG A 203 -23.38 -11.48 5.36
N GLU A 204 -24.23 -10.86 6.15
CA GLU A 204 -25.62 -10.53 5.79
C GLU A 204 -25.69 -9.65 4.55
N VAL A 205 -24.77 -8.69 4.42
CA VAL A 205 -24.75 -7.76 3.29
C VAL A 205 -23.99 -8.35 2.09
N GLU A 206 -22.88 -9.05 2.34
CA GLU A 206 -21.97 -9.52 1.28
C GLU A 206 -22.38 -10.87 0.69
N VAL A 207 -22.72 -11.85 1.52
CA VAL A 207 -22.82 -13.27 1.14
C VAL A 207 -24.26 -13.76 1.09
N LEU A 208 -25.10 -13.30 2.02
CA LEU A 208 -26.47 -13.78 2.13
C LEU A 208 -27.30 -13.57 0.85
N PRO A 209 -27.20 -12.45 0.10
CA PRO A 209 -27.91 -12.28 -1.16
C PRO A 209 -27.46 -13.28 -2.24
N ILE A 210 -26.20 -13.70 -2.21
CA ILE A 210 -25.67 -14.71 -3.15
C ILE A 210 -26.27 -16.08 -2.82
N VAL A 211 -26.36 -16.42 -1.53
CA VAL A 211 -26.88 -17.72 -1.09
C VAL A 211 -28.40 -17.81 -1.27
N VAL A 212 -29.15 -16.79 -0.84
CA VAL A 212 -30.62 -16.83 -0.76
C VAL A 212 -31.26 -16.31 -2.05
N ASP A 213 -30.94 -15.09 -2.48
CA ASP A 213 -31.67 -14.43 -3.57
C ASP A 213 -31.33 -15.02 -4.94
N ARG A 214 -30.05 -15.39 -5.16
CA ARG A 214 -29.61 -15.99 -6.43
C ARG A 214 -29.84 -17.50 -6.52
N ASN A 215 -30.14 -18.18 -5.41
CA ASN A 215 -30.30 -19.64 -5.40
C ASN A 215 -31.53 -20.10 -4.58
N PRO A 216 -32.74 -19.62 -4.93
CA PRO A 216 -33.96 -19.94 -4.20
C PRO A 216 -34.34 -21.42 -4.25
N SER A 217 -33.81 -22.19 -5.21
CA SER A 217 -34.04 -23.63 -5.30
C SER A 217 -33.37 -24.44 -4.19
N LEU A 218 -32.27 -23.92 -3.62
CA LEU A 218 -31.54 -24.57 -2.53
C LEU A 218 -31.83 -23.94 -1.16
N PHE A 219 -31.96 -22.61 -1.11
CA PHE A 219 -32.11 -21.84 0.13
C PHE A 219 -33.39 -21.01 0.21
N GLY A 220 -34.42 -21.42 -0.53
CA GLY A 220 -35.70 -20.71 -0.60
C GLY A 220 -36.51 -20.70 0.71
N THR A 221 -37.80 -20.38 0.60
CA THR A 221 -38.72 -20.09 1.71
C THR A 221 -38.90 -21.19 2.76
N SER A 222 -38.42 -22.41 2.49
CA SER A 222 -38.50 -23.54 3.44
C SER A 222 -37.35 -23.58 4.46
N ILE A 223 -36.29 -22.79 4.27
CA ILE A 223 -35.12 -22.77 5.16
C ILE A 223 -35.20 -21.55 6.08
N SER A 224 -34.90 -21.74 7.37
CA SER A 224 -34.91 -20.63 8.32
C SER A 224 -33.80 -19.61 8.01
N PRO A 225 -34.08 -18.30 8.14
CA PRO A 225 -33.09 -17.27 7.87
C PRO A 225 -31.86 -17.39 8.79
N GLU A 226 -32.05 -17.89 10.01
CA GLU A 226 -30.96 -18.18 10.95
C GLU A 226 -30.02 -19.25 10.40
N TYR A 227 -30.57 -20.30 9.77
CA TYR A 227 -29.76 -21.34 9.15
C TYR A 227 -28.95 -20.80 7.96
N CYS A 228 -29.58 -19.99 7.09
CA CYS A 228 -28.90 -19.34 5.99
C CYS A 228 -27.75 -18.45 6.48
N MET A 229 -27.94 -17.73 7.58
CA MET A 229 -26.87 -16.95 8.22
C MET A 229 -25.74 -17.84 8.75
N HIS A 230 -26.06 -18.96 9.39
CA HIS A 230 -25.07 -19.94 9.86
C HIS A 230 -24.24 -20.54 8.72
N VAL A 231 -24.84 -20.72 7.54
CA VAL A 231 -24.14 -21.11 6.31
C VAL A 231 -23.26 -19.96 5.83
N ALA A 232 -23.82 -18.75 5.66
CA ALA A 232 -23.10 -17.58 5.14
C ALA A 232 -21.83 -17.22 5.94
N VAL A 233 -21.85 -17.40 7.27
CA VAL A 233 -20.67 -17.15 8.12
C VAL A 233 -19.55 -18.17 7.91
N ARG A 234 -19.88 -19.40 7.49
CA ARG A 234 -18.89 -20.47 7.24
C ARG A 234 -18.32 -20.46 5.83
N LEU A 235 -18.94 -19.74 4.91
CA LEU A 235 -18.47 -19.66 3.53
C LEU A 235 -17.16 -18.85 3.43
N CYS A 236 -16.31 -19.28 2.50
CA CYS A 236 -14.97 -18.74 2.29
C CYS A 236 -14.85 -18.22 0.87
N THR A 237 -14.47 -16.95 0.74
CA THR A 237 -14.33 -16.35 -0.58
C THR A 237 -12.98 -16.66 -1.19
N HIS A 238 -12.97 -17.20 -2.41
CA HIS A 238 -11.79 -17.51 -3.19
C HIS A 238 -11.77 -16.73 -4.51
N PHE A 239 -10.58 -16.30 -4.92
CA PHE A 239 -10.35 -15.62 -6.20
C PHE A 239 -9.60 -16.57 -7.13
N LEU A 240 -10.23 -16.91 -8.24
CA LEU A 240 -9.71 -17.86 -9.22
C LEU A 240 -9.28 -17.15 -10.51
N GLN A 241 -8.17 -17.61 -11.07
CA GLN A 241 -7.66 -17.15 -12.36
C GLN A 241 -8.38 -17.81 -13.54
N PRO A 242 -8.43 -17.15 -14.71
CA PRO A 242 -8.82 -17.80 -15.96
C PRO A 242 -8.01 -19.08 -16.20
N GLY A 243 -8.72 -20.18 -16.47
CA GLY A 243 -8.13 -21.49 -16.72
C GLY A 243 -8.03 -22.39 -15.49
N GLU A 244 -8.24 -21.88 -14.28
CA GLU A 244 -8.24 -22.72 -13.07
C GLU A 244 -9.47 -23.63 -13.02
N VAL A 245 -9.28 -24.81 -12.45
CA VAL A 245 -10.32 -25.84 -12.34
C VAL A 245 -10.92 -25.75 -10.94
N ILE A 246 -12.25 -25.73 -10.86
CA ILE A 246 -12.99 -25.75 -9.60
C ILE A 246 -13.13 -27.20 -9.11
N PHE A 247 -13.59 -28.10 -9.99
CA PHE A 247 -13.65 -29.53 -9.75
C PHE A 247 -13.48 -30.29 -11.07
N LEU A 248 -12.97 -31.51 -10.98
CA LEU A 248 -12.76 -32.41 -12.12
C LEU A 248 -13.90 -33.43 -12.27
N GLU A 249 -14.15 -33.86 -13.49
CA GLU A 249 -15.04 -35.01 -13.76
C GLU A 249 -14.55 -36.25 -12.97
N ASN A 250 -15.50 -36.94 -12.33
CA ASN A 250 -15.29 -38.09 -11.44
C ASN A 250 -14.57 -37.79 -10.12
N GLU A 251 -14.38 -36.53 -9.76
CA GLU A 251 -13.90 -36.14 -8.43
C GLU A 251 -15.01 -36.30 -7.39
N VAL A 252 -14.65 -36.78 -6.20
CA VAL A 252 -15.59 -36.90 -5.07
C VAL A 252 -15.88 -35.50 -4.53
N PRO A 253 -17.15 -35.07 -4.45
CA PRO A 253 -17.51 -33.73 -4.02
C PRO A 253 -17.16 -33.53 -2.54
N ARG A 254 -16.42 -32.45 -2.25
CA ARG A 254 -16.07 -32.04 -0.89
C ARG A 254 -16.74 -30.74 -0.47
N GLU A 255 -17.02 -29.90 -1.45
CA GLU A 255 -17.55 -28.56 -1.29
C GLU A 255 -18.52 -28.24 -2.42
N LEU A 256 -19.41 -27.29 -2.15
CA LEU A 256 -20.17 -26.59 -3.17
C LEU A 256 -19.63 -25.17 -3.25
N VAL A 257 -19.87 -24.52 -4.38
CA VAL A 257 -19.26 -23.23 -4.68
C VAL A 257 -20.34 -22.29 -5.22
N PHE A 258 -20.43 -21.07 -4.67
CA PHE A 258 -21.31 -20.02 -5.18
C PHE A 258 -20.53 -19.06 -6.07
N LEU A 259 -21.02 -18.81 -7.27
CA LEU A 259 -20.44 -17.85 -8.19
C LEU A 259 -20.93 -16.43 -7.90
N ASP A 260 -20.07 -15.59 -7.36
CA ASP A 260 -20.38 -14.18 -7.09
C ASP A 260 -20.17 -13.32 -8.34
N THR A 261 -18.98 -13.41 -8.94
CA THR A 261 -18.60 -12.67 -10.16
C THR A 261 -17.78 -13.54 -11.10
N GLY A 262 -17.87 -13.27 -12.41
CA GLY A 262 -17.11 -13.98 -13.43
C GLY A 262 -17.92 -15.06 -14.16
N ALA A 263 -17.22 -16.04 -14.71
CA ALA A 263 -17.81 -17.03 -15.60
C ALA A 263 -17.07 -18.37 -15.52
N VAL A 264 -17.85 -19.45 -15.52
CA VAL A 264 -17.36 -20.83 -15.43
C VAL A 264 -17.88 -21.61 -16.63
N SER A 265 -17.02 -22.40 -17.26
CA SER A 265 -17.37 -23.34 -18.32
C SER A 265 -17.32 -24.78 -17.83
N PHE A 266 -18.28 -25.58 -18.27
CA PHE A 266 -18.37 -27.00 -17.99
C PHE A 266 -17.94 -27.80 -19.20
N SER A 267 -17.11 -28.80 -18.96
CA SER A 267 -16.60 -29.69 -19.99
C SER A 267 -16.64 -31.13 -19.50
N ARG A 268 -16.82 -32.05 -20.44
CA ARG A 268 -16.79 -33.48 -20.19
C ARG A 268 -15.72 -34.13 -21.06
N SER A 269 -15.00 -35.10 -20.51
CA SER A 269 -14.06 -35.86 -21.31
C SER A 269 -14.80 -36.91 -22.15
N VAL A 270 -14.63 -36.82 -23.46
CA VAL A 270 -15.21 -37.73 -24.45
C VAL A 270 -14.09 -38.33 -25.27
N ILE A 271 -14.15 -39.64 -25.50
CA ILE A 271 -13.20 -40.33 -26.35
C ILE A 271 -13.71 -40.24 -27.79
N VAL A 272 -13.06 -39.44 -28.62
CA VAL A 272 -13.35 -39.33 -30.05
C VAL A 272 -12.17 -39.94 -30.79
N GLU A 273 -12.43 -40.98 -31.60
CA GLU A 273 -11.40 -41.67 -32.40
C GLU A 273 -10.19 -42.15 -31.57
N GLY A 274 -10.43 -42.63 -30.34
CA GLY A 274 -9.38 -43.14 -29.45
C GLY A 274 -8.53 -42.05 -28.75
N LYS A 275 -8.81 -40.76 -28.98
CA LYS A 275 -8.19 -39.64 -28.26
C LYS A 275 -9.17 -39.03 -27.27
N LYS A 276 -8.68 -38.71 -26.07
CA LYS A 276 -9.44 -37.98 -25.05
C LYS A 276 -9.58 -36.52 -25.51
N SER A 277 -10.80 -36.11 -25.85
CA SER A 277 -11.16 -34.74 -26.19
C SER A 277 -12.09 -34.17 -25.12
N GLU A 278 -11.99 -32.87 -24.85
CA GLU A 278 -12.93 -32.18 -23.97
C GLU A 278 -14.09 -31.63 -24.80
N GLN A 279 -15.30 -32.11 -24.53
CA GLN A 279 -16.52 -31.56 -25.10
C GLN A 279 -17.12 -30.54 -24.14
N MET A 280 -17.36 -29.33 -24.62
CA MET A 280 -17.99 -28.27 -23.83
C MET A 280 -19.48 -28.55 -23.66
N MET A 281 -19.94 -28.63 -22.42
CA MET A 281 -21.34 -28.92 -22.07
C MET A 281 -22.15 -27.65 -21.85
N GLY A 282 -21.51 -26.57 -21.39
CA GLY A 282 -22.17 -25.30 -21.14
C GLY A 282 -21.29 -24.31 -20.41
N SER A 283 -21.87 -23.16 -20.03
CA SER A 283 -21.21 -22.15 -19.20
C SER A 283 -22.22 -21.40 -18.37
N ILE A 284 -21.85 -21.06 -17.14
CA ILE A 284 -22.60 -20.22 -16.22
C ILE A 284 -21.87 -18.88 -16.09
N ARG A 285 -22.63 -17.78 -16.07
CA ARG A 285 -22.08 -16.45 -15.79
C ARG A 285 -22.82 -15.77 -14.65
N ALA A 286 -22.10 -15.14 -13.74
CA ALA A 286 -22.69 -14.45 -12.60
C ALA A 286 -23.49 -13.18 -12.97
N ASP A 287 -23.27 -12.61 -14.16
CA ASP A 287 -23.98 -11.42 -14.64
C ASP A 287 -25.38 -11.73 -15.20
N LYS A 288 -25.66 -13.00 -15.48
CA LYS A 288 -26.96 -13.45 -15.97
C LYS A 288 -27.86 -13.80 -14.79
N LYS A 289 -28.97 -13.07 -14.65
CA LYS A 289 -29.93 -13.24 -13.55
C LYS A 289 -30.60 -14.62 -13.52
N ASP A 290 -30.75 -15.25 -14.68
CA ASP A 290 -31.44 -16.54 -14.82
C ASP A 290 -30.49 -17.75 -14.70
N ASP A 291 -29.17 -17.52 -14.70
CA ASP A 291 -28.20 -18.61 -14.56
C ASP A 291 -28.08 -18.98 -13.07
N PRO A 292 -28.15 -20.28 -12.70
CA PRO A 292 -27.89 -20.69 -11.33
C PRO A 292 -26.45 -20.36 -10.96
N THR A 293 -26.23 -19.78 -9.79
CA THR A 293 -24.87 -19.42 -9.35
C THR A 293 -24.22 -20.50 -8.49
N VAL A 294 -24.97 -21.49 -7.99
CA VAL A 294 -24.38 -22.63 -7.28
C VAL A 294 -23.83 -23.66 -8.26
N ILE A 295 -22.61 -24.12 -7.96
CA ILE A 295 -21.92 -25.15 -8.69
C ILE A 295 -21.57 -26.29 -7.73
N GLY A 296 -21.74 -27.54 -8.17
CA GLY A 296 -21.39 -28.74 -7.39
C GLY A 296 -22.46 -29.23 -6.40
N ALA A 297 -23.57 -28.49 -6.23
CA ALA A 297 -24.62 -28.83 -5.27
C ALA A 297 -25.19 -30.26 -5.45
N VAL A 298 -25.48 -30.67 -6.70
CA VAL A 298 -26.06 -32.00 -6.98
C VAL A 298 -25.12 -33.12 -6.54
N ALA A 299 -23.84 -33.00 -6.88
CA ALA A 299 -22.82 -33.98 -6.51
C ALA A 299 -22.71 -34.07 -4.97
N LEU A 300 -22.61 -32.92 -4.30
CA LEU A 300 -22.46 -32.87 -2.85
C LEU A 300 -23.67 -33.45 -2.10
N ILE A 301 -24.89 -33.06 -2.50
CA ILE A 301 -26.13 -33.49 -1.83
C ILE A 301 -26.39 -34.98 -2.05
N LEU A 302 -26.12 -35.50 -3.26
CA LEU A 302 -26.35 -36.91 -3.58
C LEU A 302 -25.16 -37.81 -3.21
N GLY A 303 -24.03 -37.23 -2.79
CA GLY A 303 -22.81 -37.98 -2.48
C GLY A 303 -22.23 -38.72 -3.69
N CYS A 304 -22.43 -38.20 -4.90
CA CYS A 304 -21.94 -38.82 -6.13
C CYS A 304 -20.80 -38.01 -6.77
N PRO A 305 -19.91 -38.65 -7.56
CA PRO A 305 -18.82 -37.92 -8.23
C PRO A 305 -19.33 -36.84 -9.18
N HIS A 306 -18.54 -35.78 -9.40
CA HIS A 306 -18.87 -34.72 -10.34
C HIS A 306 -19.00 -35.28 -11.78
N PHE A 307 -20.13 -34.99 -12.45
CA PHE A 307 -20.39 -35.46 -13.82
C PHE A 307 -19.64 -34.68 -14.92
N PHE A 308 -19.04 -33.55 -14.57
CA PHE A 308 -18.37 -32.65 -15.50
C PHE A 308 -17.24 -31.92 -14.78
N SER A 309 -16.23 -31.50 -15.54
CA SER A 309 -15.16 -30.62 -15.07
C SER A 309 -15.61 -29.16 -15.19
N ALA A 310 -15.43 -28.37 -14.13
CA ALA A 310 -15.71 -26.94 -14.13
C ALA A 310 -14.41 -26.13 -14.17
N ARG A 311 -14.31 -25.23 -15.16
CA ARG A 311 -13.12 -24.39 -15.36
C ARG A 311 -13.51 -22.93 -15.49
N VAL A 312 -12.75 -22.07 -14.83
CA VAL A 312 -12.92 -20.63 -14.83
C VAL A 312 -12.54 -20.04 -16.20
N ARG A 313 -13.37 -19.16 -16.76
CA ARG A 313 -13.11 -18.49 -18.04
C ARG A 313 -12.53 -17.09 -17.91
N ALA A 314 -12.91 -16.37 -16.86
CA ALA A 314 -12.50 -15.00 -16.56
C ALA A 314 -12.15 -14.89 -15.08
N GLY A 315 -11.42 -13.86 -14.64
CA GLY A 315 -11.15 -13.66 -13.21
C GLY A 315 -12.44 -13.74 -12.40
N THR A 316 -12.53 -14.73 -11.53
CA THR A 316 -13.80 -15.16 -10.94
C THR A 316 -13.69 -15.14 -9.42
N GLN A 317 -14.71 -14.60 -8.77
CA GLN A 317 -14.85 -14.66 -7.33
C GLN A 317 -15.91 -15.71 -7.01
N VAL A 318 -15.52 -16.66 -6.16
CA VAL A 318 -16.42 -17.68 -5.63
C VAL A 318 -16.48 -17.61 -4.12
N VAL A 319 -17.60 -18.07 -3.55
CA VAL A 319 -17.90 -18.04 -2.10
C VAL A 319 -18.36 -19.41 -1.65
#